data_AF-A0ABD3XY13-F1
#
_entry.id   AF-A0ABD3XY13-F1
#
_cell.length_a   1.000
_cell.length_b   1.000
_cell.length_c   1.000
_cell.angle_alpha   90.00
_cell.angle_beta   90.00
_cell.angle_gamma   90.00
#
_symmetry.space_group_name_H-M   'P 1'
#
loop_
_entity.id
_entity.type
_entity.pdbx_description
1 polymer ?
#
loop_
_entity_poly.entity_id
_entity_poly.type
_entity_poly.pdbx_seq_one_letter_code
_entity_poly.pdbx_strand_id
1 'polypeptide(L)'
;MIIPGVRLLERYLQRTKNPGDDAGIQTMRTEIYTDLHARFQHLMTNKTCVVATVLDATYKLRFFDSNEKANARQILLEVALKEIRTRRSKTARVSSATQCNSEQSDFDVVAADSDMKHGASSVLDDYWEYFDDQQQEHTAGFDSTTDEAICLKELDAYLAEPIQPRVTPPLDPIEYWKLNQRKYPILADCAQSFLATPAFSVESERSFSSASDICEDKRSSLAPHKLEQLLFLKKNLSVVNFNY
;
A
#
# COMPACT_ATOMS: atom_id res chain seq x y z
N MET A 1 -3.95 10.60 -2.57
CA MET A 1 -3.82 11.71 -1.60
C MET A 1 -5.12 12.54 -1.54
N ILE A 2 -6.17 12.05 -0.87
CA ILE A 2 -7.50 12.70 -0.87
C ILE A 2 -7.66 13.63 0.34
N ILE A 3 -7.45 13.12 1.56
CA ILE A 3 -7.58 13.88 2.82
C ILE A 3 -6.66 15.13 2.85
N PRO A 4 -5.36 15.04 2.51
CA PRO A 4 -4.48 16.22 2.49
C PRO A 4 -4.94 17.31 1.52
N GLY A 5 -5.51 16.92 0.36
CA GLY A 5 -6.01 17.85 -0.64
C GLY A 5 -7.22 18.63 -0.14
N VAL A 6 -8.20 17.93 0.44
CA VAL A 6 -9.40 18.53 1.04
C VAL A 6 -9.01 19.50 2.16
N ARG A 7 -8.17 19.07 3.10
CA ARG A 7 -7.70 19.90 4.22
C ARG A 7 -6.89 21.11 3.77
N LEU A 8 -6.08 20.97 2.73
CA LEU A 8 -5.33 22.11 2.17
C LEU A 8 -6.27 23.13 1.54
N LEU A 9 -7.31 22.66 0.83
CA LEU A 9 -8.31 23.52 0.22
C LEU A 9 -9.16 24.24 1.29
N GLU A 10 -9.58 23.55 2.35
CA GLU A 10 -10.26 24.18 3.50
C GLU A 10 -9.39 25.30 4.10
N ARG A 11 -8.12 25.00 4.38
CA ARG A 11 -7.17 26.00 4.91
C ARG A 11 -6.97 27.17 3.95
N TYR A 12 -6.93 26.90 2.64
CA TYR A 12 -6.80 27.93 1.63
C TYR A 12 -8.01 28.87 1.61
N LEU A 13 -9.22 28.30 1.60
CA LEU A 13 -10.47 29.06 1.60
C LEU A 13 -10.66 29.90 2.87
N GLN A 14 -10.13 29.44 4.01
CA GLN A 14 -10.18 30.16 5.29
C GLN A 14 -9.10 31.26 5.41
N ARG A 15 -7.92 31.06 4.83
CA ARG A 15 -6.75 31.95 5.01
C ARG A 15 -6.87 33.29 4.27
N THR A 16 -7.70 33.35 3.25
CA THR A 16 -7.70 34.43 2.27
C THR A 16 -8.67 35.57 2.58
N LYS A 17 -9.15 35.75 3.81
CA LYS A 17 -9.95 36.94 4.20
C LYS A 17 -9.08 38.20 4.16
N ASN A 18 -8.75 38.69 2.97
CA ASN A 18 -8.06 39.95 2.78
C ASN A 18 -9.09 41.08 2.89
N PRO A 19 -8.77 42.19 3.56
CA PRO A 19 -9.68 43.33 3.74
C PRO A 19 -10.02 44.08 2.43
N GLY A 20 -9.53 43.63 1.27
CA GLY A 20 -9.85 44.16 -0.06
C GLY A 20 -10.61 43.18 -0.97
N ASP A 21 -11.04 42.03 -0.47
CA ASP A 21 -11.79 41.06 -1.29
C ASP A 21 -13.24 41.52 -1.49
N ASP A 22 -13.65 41.56 -2.75
CA ASP A 22 -15.01 41.91 -3.19
C ASP A 22 -16.07 41.00 -2.55
N ALA A 23 -17.28 41.51 -2.33
CA ALA A 23 -18.34 40.77 -1.63
C ALA A 23 -18.67 39.44 -2.33
N GLY A 24 -18.64 39.43 -3.67
CA GLY A 24 -18.86 38.21 -4.45
C GLY A 24 -17.80 37.13 -4.24
N ILE A 25 -16.52 37.50 -4.04
CA ILE A 25 -15.43 36.55 -3.76
C ILE A 25 -15.63 35.92 -2.38
N GLN A 26 -16.11 36.70 -1.42
CA GLN A 26 -16.42 36.20 -0.08
C GLN A 26 -17.60 35.22 -0.12
N THR A 27 -18.68 35.55 -0.83
CA THR A 27 -19.83 34.66 -1.03
C THR A 27 -19.40 33.36 -1.71
N MET A 28 -18.68 33.43 -2.83
CA MET A 28 -18.19 32.25 -3.56
C MET A 28 -17.34 31.35 -2.66
N ARG A 29 -16.46 31.91 -1.84
CA ARG A 29 -15.67 31.12 -0.89
C ARG A 29 -16.51 30.44 0.17
N THR A 30 -17.49 31.15 0.72
CA THR A 30 -18.39 30.56 1.71
C THR A 30 -19.18 29.40 1.11
N GLU A 31 -19.68 29.55 -0.12
CA GLU A 31 -20.41 28.50 -0.83
C GLU A 31 -19.51 27.30 -1.15
N ILE A 32 -18.31 27.53 -1.67
CA ILE A 32 -17.36 26.43 -1.94
C ILE A 32 -17.00 25.72 -0.63
N TYR A 33 -16.78 26.45 0.45
CA TYR A 33 -16.48 25.85 1.75
C TYR A 33 -17.66 25.00 2.26
N THR A 34 -18.90 25.49 2.17
CA THR A 34 -20.08 24.73 2.59
C THR A 34 -20.28 23.48 1.75
N ASP A 35 -20.12 23.59 0.42
CA ASP A 35 -20.25 22.46 -0.49
C ASP A 35 -19.17 21.40 -0.26
N LEU A 36 -17.93 21.85 -0.08
CA LEU A 36 -16.80 20.97 0.22
C LEU A 36 -17.05 20.23 1.54
N HIS A 37 -17.46 20.92 2.59
CA HIS A 37 -17.75 20.30 3.87
C HIS A 37 -18.90 19.28 3.77
N ALA A 38 -20.01 19.65 3.10
CA ALA A 38 -21.16 18.78 2.93
C ALA A 38 -20.83 17.49 2.14
N ARG A 39 -19.99 17.59 1.10
CA ARG A 39 -19.61 16.44 0.25
C ARG A 39 -18.53 15.57 0.88
N PHE A 40 -17.57 16.16 1.60
CA PHE A 40 -16.40 15.45 2.11
C PHE A 40 -16.43 15.15 3.62
N GLN A 41 -17.52 15.47 4.34
CA GLN A 41 -17.68 15.14 5.77
C GLN A 41 -17.41 13.65 6.09
N HIS A 42 -17.83 12.73 5.21
CA HIS A 42 -17.66 11.29 5.41
C HIS A 42 -16.30 10.76 4.96
N LEU A 43 -15.48 11.58 4.32
CA LEU A 43 -14.15 11.17 3.86
C LEU A 43 -13.27 10.74 5.04
N MET A 44 -13.41 11.42 6.18
CA MET A 44 -12.69 11.11 7.42
C MET A 44 -13.18 9.82 8.09
N THR A 45 -14.37 9.33 7.71
CA THR A 45 -14.92 8.04 8.16
C THR A 45 -14.45 6.88 7.29
N ASN A 46 -14.04 7.16 6.04
CA ASN A 46 -13.60 6.13 5.12
C ASN A 46 -12.23 5.56 5.53
N LYS A 47 -12.24 4.32 6.04
CA LYS A 47 -11.04 3.63 6.54
C LYS A 47 -9.91 3.61 5.52
N THR A 48 -10.21 3.35 4.25
CA THR A 48 -9.20 3.29 3.17
C THR A 48 -8.50 4.63 2.98
N CYS A 49 -9.26 5.74 2.98
CA CYS A 49 -8.70 7.08 2.81
C CYS A 49 -7.82 7.49 3.99
N VAL A 50 -8.27 7.17 5.20
CA VAL A 50 -7.52 7.43 6.44
C VAL A 50 -6.23 6.63 6.45
N VAL A 51 -6.30 5.30 6.24
CA VAL A 51 -5.14 4.41 6.22
C VAL A 51 -4.12 4.83 5.17
N ALA A 52 -4.56 5.10 3.93
CA ALA A 52 -3.66 5.56 2.87
C ALA A 52 -2.97 6.89 3.21
N THR A 53 -3.64 7.78 3.94
CA THR A 53 -3.06 9.06 4.35
C THR A 53 -2.06 8.90 5.49
N VAL A 54 -2.34 8.03 6.46
CA VAL A 54 -1.42 7.75 7.59
C VAL A 54 -0.18 7.00 7.11
N LEU A 55 -0.34 6.05 6.20
CA LEU A 55 0.75 5.29 5.59
C LEU A 55 1.61 6.12 4.63
N ASP A 56 1.20 7.33 4.26
CA ASP A 56 2.06 8.22 3.50
C ASP A 56 3.09 8.89 4.43
N ALA A 57 4.36 8.52 4.29
CA ALA A 57 5.46 9.01 5.13
C ALA A 57 5.65 10.54 5.06
N THR A 58 5.11 11.20 4.03
CA THR A 58 5.16 12.67 3.87
C THR A 58 4.02 13.39 4.61
N TYR A 59 2.95 12.67 4.98
CA TYR A 59 1.76 13.25 5.59
C TYR A 59 1.52 12.75 7.00
N LYS A 60 1.64 11.43 7.22
CA LYS A 60 1.38 10.75 8.50
C LYS A 60 0.11 11.30 9.16
N LEU A 61 0.25 11.85 10.37
CA LEU A 61 -0.83 12.42 11.17
C LEU A 61 -1.01 13.94 11.02
N ARG A 62 -0.31 14.60 10.08
CA ARG A 62 -0.25 16.08 9.99
C ARG A 62 -1.57 16.75 9.58
N PHE A 63 -2.40 16.03 8.82
CA PHE A 63 -3.68 16.54 8.29
C PHE A 63 -4.87 16.17 9.16
N PHE A 64 -4.63 15.55 10.31
CA PHE A 64 -5.65 15.15 11.27
C PHE A 64 -5.61 16.05 12.51
N ASP A 65 -6.78 16.41 13.03
CA ASP A 65 -6.93 17.11 14.31
C ASP A 65 -6.65 16.17 15.49
N SER A 66 -6.49 16.70 16.71
CA SER A 66 -6.06 15.88 17.86
C SER A 66 -6.93 14.65 18.12
N ASN A 67 -8.26 14.80 18.01
CA ASN A 67 -9.22 13.69 18.15
C ASN A 67 -9.12 12.70 16.97
N GLU A 68 -8.96 13.24 15.76
CA GLU A 68 -8.86 12.43 14.54
C GLU A 68 -7.56 11.62 14.50
N LYS A 69 -6.47 12.12 15.09
CA LYS A 69 -5.20 11.38 15.19
C LYS A 69 -5.34 10.07 15.95
N ALA A 70 -6.05 10.10 17.08
CA ALA A 70 -6.31 8.90 17.88
C ALA A 70 -7.17 7.90 17.09
N ASN A 71 -8.23 8.39 16.44
CA ASN A 71 -9.09 7.57 15.59
C ASN A 71 -8.31 6.96 14.39
N ALA A 72 -7.51 7.77 13.69
CA ALA A 72 -6.71 7.32 12.57
C ALA A 72 -5.69 6.25 12.97
N ARG A 73 -5.07 6.38 14.14
CA ARG A 73 -4.19 5.36 14.73
C ARG A 73 -4.95 4.06 14.98
N GLN A 74 -6.15 4.14 15.56
CA GLN A 74 -6.98 2.98 15.84
C GLN A 74 -7.45 2.27 14.56
N ILE A 75 -7.88 3.03 13.54
CA ILE A 75 -8.29 2.49 12.25
C ILE A 75 -7.12 1.76 11.59
N LEU A 76 -5.92 2.34 11.59
CA LEU A 76 -4.74 1.71 11.00
C LEU A 76 -4.38 0.40 11.70
N LEU A 77 -4.42 0.38 13.03
CA LEU A 77 -4.19 -0.82 13.82
C LEU A 77 -5.23 -1.91 13.51
N GLU A 78 -6.52 -1.57 13.48
CA GLU A 78 -7.60 -2.51 13.16
C GLU A 78 -7.37 -3.15 11.78
N VAL A 79 -7.02 -2.34 10.79
CA VAL A 79 -6.78 -2.78 9.41
C VAL A 79 -5.52 -3.64 9.32
N ALA A 80 -4.43 -3.25 9.97
CA ALA A 80 -3.19 -4.02 9.99
C ALA A 80 -3.38 -5.40 10.63
N LEU A 81 -4.09 -5.48 11.77
CA LEU A 81 -4.42 -6.74 12.41
C LEU A 81 -5.31 -7.63 11.55
N LYS A 82 -6.28 -7.02 10.84
CA LYS A 82 -7.13 -7.76 9.89
C LYS A 82 -6.32 -8.33 8.73
N GLU A 83 -5.34 -7.59 8.22
CA GLU A 83 -4.47 -8.03 7.14
C GLU A 83 -3.60 -9.22 7.58
N ILE A 84 -2.99 -9.16 8.77
CA ILE A 84 -2.24 -10.28 9.38
C ILE A 84 -3.11 -11.54 9.46
N ARG A 85 -4.32 -11.42 9.99
CA ARG A 85 -5.27 -12.55 10.13
C ARG A 85 -5.66 -13.14 8.76
N THR A 86 -5.88 -12.29 7.77
CA THR A 86 -6.26 -12.72 6.42
C THR A 86 -5.13 -13.47 5.72
N ARG A 87 -3.88 -13.00 5.87
CA ARG A 87 -2.70 -13.64 5.28
C ARG A 87 -2.39 -14.99 5.92
N ARG A 88 -2.50 -15.11 7.24
CA ARG A 88 -2.37 -16.41 7.93
C ARG A 88 -3.43 -17.41 7.46
N SER A 89 -4.66 -16.96 7.23
CA SER A 89 -5.74 -17.79 6.69
C SER A 89 -5.50 -18.26 5.25
N LYS A 90 -4.89 -17.42 4.40
CA LYS A 90 -4.49 -17.80 3.03
C LYS A 90 -3.30 -18.76 3.03
N THR A 91 -2.30 -18.50 3.87
CA THR A 91 -1.09 -19.33 3.99
C THR A 91 -1.41 -20.72 4.52
N ALA A 92 -2.28 -20.82 5.54
CA ALA A 92 -2.76 -22.11 6.05
C ALA A 92 -3.47 -22.96 4.98
N ARG A 93 -4.22 -22.31 4.07
CA ARG A 93 -4.90 -22.99 2.95
C ARG A 93 -3.92 -23.46 1.86
N VAL A 94 -2.85 -22.71 1.61
CA VAL A 94 -1.81 -23.11 0.66
C VAL A 94 -1.02 -24.30 1.19
N SER A 95 -0.67 -24.33 2.48
CA SER A 95 -0.02 -25.49 3.09
C SER A 95 -0.86 -26.77 3.03
N SER A 96 -2.20 -26.65 3.12
CA SER A 96 -3.11 -27.80 2.92
C SER A 96 -3.32 -28.20 1.46
N ALA A 97 -3.12 -27.29 0.50
CA ALA A 97 -3.27 -27.58 -0.94
C ALA A 97 -2.02 -28.23 -1.55
N THR A 98 -0.83 -27.97 -0.98
CA THR A 98 0.42 -28.64 -1.40
C THR A 98 0.48 -30.10 -0.93
N GLN A 99 -0.36 -30.51 0.02
CA GLN A 99 -0.32 -31.86 0.62
C GLN A 99 -1.18 -32.90 -0.11
N CYS A 100 -1.88 -32.54 -1.19
CA CYS A 100 -2.76 -33.44 -1.94
C CYS A 100 -2.28 -33.79 -3.36
N ASN A 101 -1.02 -33.49 -3.72
CA ASN A 101 -0.43 -33.96 -4.98
C ASN A 101 0.76 -34.89 -4.75
N SER A 102 0.50 -36.05 -4.12
CA SER A 102 1.38 -37.22 -4.18
C SER A 102 0.66 -38.31 -4.98
N GLU A 103 0.60 -38.15 -6.30
CA GLU A 103 0.39 -39.28 -7.19
C GLU A 103 1.75 -39.93 -7.46
N GLN A 104 1.79 -41.22 -7.17
CA GLN A 104 2.91 -42.14 -7.31
C GLN A 104 3.53 -42.05 -8.71
N SER A 105 4.85 -41.91 -8.79
CA SER A 105 5.61 -42.43 -9.92
C SER A 105 6.79 -43.23 -9.40
N ASP A 106 6.70 -44.51 -9.71
CA ASP A 106 7.61 -45.60 -9.41
C ASP A 106 8.78 -45.52 -10.40
N PHE A 107 9.99 -45.18 -9.92
CA PHE A 107 11.21 -45.39 -10.71
C PHE A 107 12.43 -45.57 -9.79
N ASP A 108 12.90 -46.82 -9.71
CA ASP A 108 14.19 -47.23 -9.17
C ASP A 108 15.35 -46.53 -9.91
N VAL A 109 16.21 -45.81 -9.19
CA VAL A 109 17.62 -45.62 -9.61
C VAL A 109 18.55 -45.64 -8.40
N VAL A 110 19.36 -46.70 -8.43
CA VAL A 110 20.61 -47.04 -7.75
C VAL A 110 21.45 -45.92 -7.12
N ALA A 111 22.08 -46.33 -6.00
CA ALA A 111 23.13 -45.67 -5.26
C ALA A 111 24.29 -45.16 -6.13
N ALA A 112 24.73 -43.94 -5.82
CA ALA A 112 26.06 -43.45 -6.14
C ALA A 112 26.62 -42.68 -4.93
N ASP A 113 27.68 -43.26 -4.37
CA ASP A 113 28.64 -42.69 -3.44
C ASP A 113 29.39 -41.51 -4.10
N SER A 114 29.44 -40.35 -3.43
CA SER A 114 30.59 -39.43 -3.52
C SER A 114 30.48 -38.24 -2.55
N ASP A 115 31.38 -38.28 -1.57
CA ASP A 115 32.35 -37.24 -1.26
C ASP A 115 31.95 -36.11 -0.29
N MET A 116 32.54 -36.23 0.91
CA MET A 116 32.58 -35.22 1.94
C MET A 116 33.46 -34.04 1.50
N LYS A 117 32.90 -32.84 1.52
CA LYS A 117 33.67 -31.61 1.74
C LYS A 117 33.20 -30.93 3.01
N HIS A 118 33.83 -31.29 4.12
CA HIS A 118 33.85 -30.47 5.32
C HIS A 118 34.64 -29.20 5.02
N GLY A 119 33.94 -28.14 4.60
CA GLY A 119 34.42 -26.78 4.81
C GLY A 119 34.44 -26.54 6.31
N ALA A 120 35.57 -26.09 6.84
CA ALA A 120 35.76 -25.88 8.28
C ALA A 120 34.65 -24.99 8.85
N SER A 121 33.72 -25.56 9.64
CA SER A 121 32.86 -24.77 10.52
C SER A 121 33.79 -24.04 11.47
N SER A 122 33.89 -22.73 11.26
CA SER A 122 34.65 -21.85 12.14
C SER A 122 33.89 -21.78 13.45
N VAL A 123 34.59 -21.68 14.59
CA VAL A 123 33.96 -21.34 15.89
C VAL A 123 33.08 -20.09 15.75
N LEU A 124 33.39 -19.21 14.79
CA LEU A 124 32.58 -18.05 14.46
C LEU A 124 31.20 -18.41 13.86
N ASP A 125 31.10 -19.46 13.03
CA ASP A 125 29.82 -19.93 12.46
C ASP A 125 28.92 -20.49 13.56
N ASP A 126 29.46 -21.34 14.45
CA ASP A 126 28.70 -21.84 15.62
C ASP A 126 28.23 -20.70 16.53
N TYR A 127 29.02 -19.61 16.65
CA TYR A 127 28.64 -18.42 17.40
C TYR A 127 27.55 -17.58 16.69
N TRP A 128 27.59 -17.47 15.35
CA TRP A 128 26.54 -16.82 14.58
C TRP A 128 25.25 -17.64 14.62
N GLU A 129 25.34 -18.97 14.55
CA GLU A 129 24.19 -19.88 14.65
C GLU A 129 23.51 -19.75 16.02
N TYR A 130 24.30 -19.66 17.11
CA TYR A 130 23.77 -19.37 18.45
C TYR A 130 23.13 -17.98 18.55
N PHE A 131 23.66 -16.97 17.85
CA PHE A 131 23.11 -15.61 17.86
C PHE A 131 21.82 -15.48 17.01
N ASP A 132 21.75 -16.22 15.91
CA ASP A 132 20.58 -16.31 15.04
C ASP A 132 19.44 -17.10 15.69
N ASP A 133 19.76 -18.16 16.46
CA ASP A 133 18.79 -18.89 17.29
C ASP A 133 18.17 -17.97 18.37
N GLN A 134 18.96 -17.06 18.94
CA GLN A 134 18.47 -16.05 19.89
C GLN A 134 17.57 -14.97 19.24
N GLN A 135 17.62 -14.80 17.91
CA GLN A 135 16.67 -13.96 17.17
C GLN A 135 15.43 -14.74 16.68
N GLN A 136 15.51 -16.07 16.55
CA GLN A 136 14.41 -16.93 16.10
C GLN A 136 13.43 -17.34 17.22
N GLU A 137 13.77 -17.16 18.51
CA GLU A 137 12.84 -17.46 19.62
C GLU A 137 11.56 -16.58 19.68
N HIS A 138 11.40 -15.60 18.78
CA HIS A 138 10.13 -14.87 18.59
C HIS A 138 9.25 -15.40 17.44
N THR A 139 9.47 -16.62 16.94
CA THR A 139 8.60 -17.25 15.91
C THR A 139 8.06 -18.63 16.29
N ALA A 140 7.40 -18.77 17.44
CA ALA A 140 6.41 -19.85 17.65
C ALA A 140 5.63 -19.63 18.97
N GLY A 141 4.68 -18.70 18.98
CA GLY A 141 3.84 -18.49 20.16
C GLY A 141 2.53 -17.80 19.80
N PHE A 142 1.46 -18.58 19.74
CA PHE A 142 0.09 -18.11 19.61
C PHE A 142 -0.30 -17.29 20.84
N ASP A 143 -0.43 -15.97 20.67
CA ASP A 143 -1.25 -15.14 21.53
C ASP A 143 -1.73 -13.92 20.74
N SER A 144 -3.05 -13.70 20.66
CA SER A 144 -3.64 -12.52 19.99
C SER A 144 -3.13 -11.21 20.61
N THR A 145 -2.66 -11.28 21.85
CA THR A 145 -2.05 -10.17 22.60
C THR A 145 -0.66 -9.81 22.07
N THR A 146 0.10 -10.79 21.59
CA THR A 146 1.48 -10.59 21.10
C THR A 146 1.50 -9.92 19.73
N ASP A 147 0.61 -10.32 18.82
CA ASP A 147 0.51 -9.70 17.48
C ASP A 147 0.11 -8.21 17.59
N GLU A 148 -0.84 -7.90 18.47
CA GLU A 148 -1.26 -6.52 18.73
C GLU A 148 -0.13 -5.70 19.33
N ALA A 149 0.63 -6.25 20.27
CA ALA A 149 1.80 -5.58 20.83
C ALA A 149 2.91 -5.33 19.79
N ILE A 150 3.17 -6.29 18.90
CA ILE A 150 4.14 -6.12 17.81
C ILE A 150 3.67 -5.04 16.83
N CYS A 151 2.42 -5.09 16.40
CA CYS A 151 1.85 -4.10 15.48
C CYS A 151 1.81 -2.69 16.11
N LEU A 152 1.47 -2.58 17.39
CA LEU A 152 1.49 -1.32 18.13
C LEU A 152 2.90 -0.73 18.20
N LYS A 153 3.90 -1.56 18.52
CA LYS A 153 5.31 -1.15 18.58
C LYS A 153 5.81 -0.67 17.22
N GLU A 154 5.48 -1.39 16.16
CA GLU A 154 5.82 -1.03 14.79
C GLU A 154 5.17 0.32 14.39
N LEU A 155 3.88 0.47 14.68
CA LEU A 155 3.12 1.69 14.44
C LEU A 155 3.67 2.90 15.19
N ASP A 156 3.96 2.74 16.48
CA ASP A 156 4.51 3.82 17.30
C ASP A 156 5.90 4.22 16.83
N ALA A 157 6.74 3.25 16.43
CA ALA A 157 8.04 3.53 15.83
C ALA A 157 7.92 4.32 14.52
N TYR A 158 6.99 3.94 13.62
CA TYR A 158 6.75 4.66 12.37
C TYR A 158 6.19 6.08 12.60
N LEU A 159 5.27 6.25 13.54
CA LEU A 159 4.67 7.56 13.84
C LEU A 159 5.65 8.50 14.55
N ALA A 160 6.62 7.97 15.31
CA ALA A 160 7.67 8.75 15.96
C ALA A 160 8.74 9.27 15.00
N GLU A 161 8.93 8.61 13.85
CA GLU A 161 9.88 9.07 12.84
C GLU A 161 9.51 10.46 12.27
N PRO A 162 10.50 11.29 11.92
CA PRO A 162 10.24 12.56 11.28
C PRO A 162 9.50 12.38 9.95
N ILE A 163 8.68 13.37 9.61
CA ILE A 163 7.97 13.41 8.33
C ILE A 163 8.98 13.58 7.20
N GLN A 164 8.87 12.76 6.16
CA GLN A 164 9.78 12.83 5.03
C GLN A 164 9.50 14.07 4.15
N PRO A 165 10.54 14.76 3.65
CA PRO A 165 10.36 15.91 2.78
C PRO A 165 9.78 15.49 1.42
N ARG A 166 8.77 16.23 0.95
CA ARG A 166 8.06 15.92 -0.31
C ARG A 166 8.80 16.34 -1.58
N VAL A 167 9.69 17.33 -1.50
CA VAL A 167 10.13 18.12 -2.67
C VAL A 167 11.56 17.77 -3.12
N THR A 168 12.39 17.21 -2.26
CA THR A 168 13.82 17.04 -2.55
C THR A 168 14.39 15.79 -1.87
N PRO A 169 14.55 14.67 -2.60
CA PRO A 169 13.94 14.33 -3.90
C PRO A 169 12.42 14.07 -3.79
N PRO A 170 11.67 14.02 -4.90
CA PRO A 170 10.28 13.56 -4.88
C PRO A 170 10.25 12.10 -4.39
N LEU A 171 9.79 11.90 -3.16
CA LEU A 171 9.68 10.58 -2.57
C LEU A 171 8.43 9.89 -3.11
N ASP A 172 8.60 8.79 -3.84
CA ASP A 172 7.50 7.87 -4.10
C ASP A 172 7.17 7.14 -2.77
N PRO A 173 5.94 7.27 -2.23
CA PRO A 173 5.55 6.54 -1.04
C PRO A 173 5.78 5.04 -1.16
N ILE A 174 5.62 4.45 -2.35
CA ILE A 174 5.82 3.01 -2.56
C ILE A 174 7.31 2.64 -2.43
N GLU A 175 8.22 3.48 -2.93
CA GLU A 175 9.66 3.26 -2.79
C GLU A 175 10.12 3.37 -1.33
N TYR A 176 9.55 4.30 -0.56
CA TYR A 176 9.80 4.40 0.89
C TYR A 176 9.47 3.08 1.60
N TRP A 177 8.31 2.49 1.30
CA TRP A 177 7.88 1.24 1.92
C TRP A 177 8.70 0.04 1.44
N LYS A 178 9.20 0.04 0.20
CA LYS A 178 10.15 -0.98 -0.28
C LYS A 178 11.47 -0.94 0.48
N LEU A 179 12.03 0.25 0.70
CA LEU A 179 13.29 0.40 1.44
C LEU A 179 13.13 0.03 2.93
N ASN A 180 11.99 0.39 3.52
CA ASN A 180 11.72 0.18 4.93
C ASN A 180 10.97 -1.12 5.25
N GLN A 181 10.77 -2.00 4.26
CA GLN A 181 10.02 -3.25 4.44
C GLN A 181 10.61 -4.14 5.53
N ARG A 182 11.95 -4.17 5.67
CA ARG A 182 12.62 -4.93 6.75
C ARG A 182 12.38 -4.35 8.13
N LYS A 183 12.21 -3.03 8.21
CA LYS A 183 11.99 -2.31 9.48
C LYS A 183 10.52 -2.34 9.90
N TYR A 184 9.63 -2.28 8.92
CA TYR A 184 8.19 -2.19 9.08
C TYR A 184 7.46 -3.21 8.20
N PRO A 185 7.57 -4.52 8.51
CA PRO A 185 7.02 -5.57 7.64
C PRO A 185 5.49 -5.49 7.55
N ILE A 186 4.80 -5.29 8.68
CA ILE A 186 3.33 -5.28 8.72
C ILE A 186 2.77 -4.04 8.01
N LEU A 187 3.38 -2.87 8.27
CA LEU A 187 2.92 -1.62 7.68
C LEU A 187 3.30 -1.50 6.21
N ALA A 188 4.47 -1.99 5.79
CA ALA A 188 4.85 -2.02 4.37
C ALA A 188 3.89 -2.87 3.54
N ASP A 189 3.47 -4.00 4.11
CA ASP A 189 2.46 -4.87 3.51
C ASP A 189 1.11 -4.20 3.35
N CYS A 190 0.65 -3.47 4.38
CA CYS A 190 -0.56 -2.66 4.29
C CYS A 190 -0.38 -1.55 3.23
N ALA A 191 0.77 -0.86 3.25
CA ALA A 191 1.05 0.25 2.37
C ALA A 191 1.02 -0.14 0.90
N GLN A 192 1.54 -1.32 0.54
CA GLN A 192 1.45 -1.82 -0.83
C GLN A 192 0.00 -1.97 -1.29
N SER A 193 -0.89 -2.52 -0.45
CA SER A 193 -2.31 -2.70 -0.79
C SER A 193 -3.07 -1.37 -0.89
N PHE A 194 -2.83 -0.45 0.06
CA PHE A 194 -3.61 0.78 0.16
C PHE A 194 -3.08 1.93 -0.69
N LEU A 195 -1.77 2.01 -0.94
CA LEU A 195 -1.16 3.08 -1.76
C LEU A 195 -1.14 2.73 -3.25
N ALA A 196 -1.16 1.44 -3.63
CA ALA A 196 -1.23 1.05 -5.03
C ALA A 196 -2.61 1.31 -5.66
N THR A 197 -3.65 1.52 -4.84
CA THR A 197 -5.00 1.78 -5.34
C THR A 197 -5.11 3.24 -5.83
N PRO A 198 -5.42 3.50 -7.11
CA PRO A 198 -5.58 4.85 -7.60
C PRO A 198 -6.76 5.54 -6.91
N ALA A 199 -6.58 6.83 -6.58
CA ALA A 199 -7.58 7.60 -5.84
C ALA A 199 -8.81 8.00 -6.68
N PHE A 200 -8.69 7.94 -8.02
CA PHE A 200 -9.72 8.41 -8.94
C PHE A 200 -9.88 7.47 -10.14
N SER A 201 -11.09 7.42 -10.70
CA SER A 201 -11.39 6.75 -11.97
C SER A 201 -10.73 7.41 -13.19
N VAL A 202 -9.96 8.49 -13.02
CA VAL A 202 -9.34 9.23 -14.13
C VAL A 202 -8.47 8.32 -15.01
N GLU A 203 -7.84 7.28 -14.45
CA GLU A 203 -7.06 6.32 -15.24
C GLU A 203 -7.94 5.42 -16.11
N SER A 204 -9.11 5.00 -15.61
CA SER A 204 -10.07 4.26 -16.41
C SER A 204 -10.70 5.18 -17.46
N GLU A 205 -11.05 6.42 -17.13
CA GLU A 205 -11.56 7.42 -18.09
C GLU A 205 -10.57 7.73 -19.21
N ARG A 206 -9.28 7.90 -18.91
CA ARG A 206 -8.23 8.05 -19.94
C ARG A 206 -8.12 6.82 -20.84
N SER A 207 -8.29 5.63 -20.25
CA SER A 207 -8.29 4.38 -21.00
C SER A 207 -9.54 4.26 -21.89
N PHE A 208 -10.70 4.67 -21.40
CA PHE A 208 -11.94 4.72 -22.17
C PHE A 208 -11.90 5.78 -23.26
N SER A 209 -11.34 6.98 -23.01
CA SER A 209 -11.12 7.99 -24.05
C SER A 209 -10.21 7.46 -25.15
N SER A 210 -9.12 6.77 -24.78
CA SER A 210 -8.24 6.12 -25.75
C SER A 210 -8.94 5.01 -26.53
N ALA A 211 -9.90 4.31 -25.92
CA ALA A 211 -10.71 3.29 -26.57
C ALA A 211 -11.71 3.92 -27.53
N SER A 212 -12.32 5.05 -27.16
CA SER A 212 -13.20 5.85 -28.02
C SER A 212 -12.45 6.33 -29.27
N ASP A 213 -11.23 6.86 -29.13
CA ASP A 213 -10.40 7.27 -30.28
C ASP A 213 -10.15 6.08 -31.23
N ILE A 214 -9.84 4.89 -30.71
CA ILE A 214 -9.61 3.67 -31.52
C ILE A 214 -10.88 3.26 -32.28
N CYS A 215 -12.04 3.42 -31.65
CA CYS A 215 -13.35 3.14 -32.25
C CYS A 215 -13.79 4.19 -33.27
N GLU A 216 -13.43 5.46 -33.08
CA GLU A 216 -13.89 6.58 -33.90
C GLU A 216 -13.00 6.81 -35.14
N ASP A 217 -11.67 6.69 -35.00
CA ASP A 217 -10.71 6.79 -36.11
C ASP A 217 -10.90 5.66 -37.14
N LYS A 218 -11.39 4.50 -36.70
CA LYS A 218 -11.72 3.37 -37.54
C LYS A 218 -13.23 3.19 -37.56
N ARG A 219 -13.92 3.77 -38.56
CA ARG A 219 -15.34 3.48 -38.92
C ARG A 219 -15.67 1.99 -39.15
N SER A 220 -14.81 1.06 -38.73
CA SER A 220 -15.04 -0.37 -38.64
C SER A 220 -15.80 -0.70 -37.37
N SER A 221 -16.89 -1.47 -37.50
CA SER A 221 -17.52 -2.16 -36.37
C SER A 221 -16.51 -3.14 -35.75
N LEU A 222 -15.79 -2.69 -34.71
CA LEU A 222 -14.85 -3.52 -33.99
C LEU A 222 -15.60 -4.26 -32.89
N ALA A 223 -15.48 -5.58 -32.85
CA ALA A 223 -16.08 -6.38 -31.79
C ALA A 223 -15.49 -5.99 -30.42
N PRO A 224 -16.31 -5.92 -29.35
CA PRO A 224 -15.88 -5.43 -28.03
C PRO A 224 -14.68 -6.20 -27.45
N HIS A 225 -14.64 -7.52 -27.68
CA HIS A 225 -13.50 -8.36 -27.27
C HIS A 225 -12.16 -7.95 -27.93
N LYS A 226 -12.19 -7.51 -29.20
CA LYS A 226 -10.97 -7.06 -29.89
C LYS A 226 -10.53 -5.68 -29.40
N LEU A 227 -11.48 -4.82 -29.03
CA LEU A 227 -11.19 -3.51 -28.43
C LEU A 227 -10.49 -3.68 -27.08
N GLU A 228 -10.99 -4.59 -26.24
CA GLU A 228 -10.37 -4.92 -24.94
C GLU A 228 -8.92 -5.37 -25.11
N GLN A 229 -8.66 -6.32 -26.03
CA GLN A 229 -7.30 -6.79 -26.32
C GLN A 229 -6.38 -5.66 -26.82
N LEU A 230 -6.86 -4.79 -27.71
CA LEU A 230 -6.10 -3.64 -28.19
C LEU A 230 -5.79 -2.64 -27.08
N LEU A 231 -6.76 -2.36 -26.20
CA LEU A 231 -6.57 -1.47 -25.07
C LEU A 231 -5.56 -2.04 -24.07
N PHE A 232 -5.68 -3.33 -23.77
CA PHE A 232 -4.72 -4.06 -22.93
C PHE A 232 -3.30 -3.98 -23.51
N LEU A 233 -3.13 -4.30 -24.79
CA LEU A 233 -1.83 -4.22 -25.46
C LEU A 233 -1.28 -2.80 -25.42
N LYS A 234 -2.08 -1.79 -25.79
CA LYS A 234 -1.65 -0.38 -25.80
C LYS A 234 -1.17 0.11 -24.43
N LYS A 235 -1.81 -0.32 -23.34
CA LYS A 235 -1.42 0.06 -21.97
C LYS A 235 -0.22 -0.70 -21.44
N ASN A 236 -0.08 -1.98 -21.79
CA ASN A 236 1.03 -2.80 -21.31
C ASN A 236 2.28 -2.69 -22.19
N LEU A 237 2.19 -2.18 -23.42
CA LEU A 237 3.32 -2.06 -24.35
C LEU A 237 4.50 -1.28 -23.75
N SER A 238 4.21 -0.19 -23.02
CA SER A 238 5.22 0.61 -22.33
C SER A 238 5.87 -0.11 -21.14
N VAL A 239 5.18 -1.08 -20.55
CA VAL A 239 5.70 -1.89 -19.44
C VAL A 239 6.64 -2.98 -19.95
N VAL A 240 6.38 -3.50 -21.15
CA VAL A 240 7.16 -4.61 -21.75
C VAL A 240 8.38 -4.11 -22.54
N ASN A 241 8.68 -2.80 -22.56
CA ASN A 241 9.80 -2.19 -23.32
C ASN A 241 9.86 -2.70 -24.78
N PHE A 242 8.70 -2.92 -25.40
CA PHE A 242 8.64 -3.41 -26.78
C PHE A 242 8.88 -2.23 -27.73
N ASN A 243 10.10 -2.14 -28.28
CA ASN A 243 10.43 -1.18 -29.32
C ASN A 243 10.07 -1.75 -30.69
N TYR A 244 9.39 -0.95 -31.51
CA TYR A 244 9.04 -1.24 -32.90
C TYR A 244 10.22 -0.90 -33.83
#